data_AF-A0A943ZZU6-F1
#
_entry.id   AF-A0A943ZZU6-F1
#
_cell.length_a   1.000
_cell.length_b   1.000
_cell.length_c   1.000
_cell.angle_alpha   90.00
_cell.angle_beta   90.00
_cell.angle_gamma   90.00
#
_symmetry.space_group_name_H-M   'P 1'
#
loop_
_entity.id
_entity.type
_entity.pdbx_description
1 polymer ?
#
loop_
_entity_poly.entity_id
_entity_poly.type
_entity_poly.pdbx_seq_one_letter_code
_entity_poly.pdbx_strand_id
1 'polypeptide(L)'
;MSITAHDESYLSRYRTNIVYKLETIDLFLKTKTPPYKKAEVRDILGMTKDELDKILNENNIKSITPSSFAVIMKNGSGELCRAFKRQLECGVTESYSPEQVSYIYDIDIDVVLNAYASMGVCKLHKGLLETLFSNIYI
;
A
#
# COMPACT_ATOMS: atom_id res chain seq x y z
N MET A 1 2.71 -35.27 15.43
CA MET A 1 2.22 -34.75 14.14
C MET A 1 2.23 -33.24 14.26
N SER A 2 3.16 -32.59 13.58
CA SER A 2 3.41 -31.15 13.71
C SER A 2 2.30 -30.34 13.05
N ILE A 3 1.89 -29.29 13.75
CA ILE A 3 0.86 -28.32 13.40
C ILE A 3 1.37 -27.50 12.20
N THR A 4 0.79 -27.67 11.02
CA THR A 4 1.01 -26.73 9.90
C THR A 4 0.20 -25.48 10.20
N ALA A 5 0.91 -24.38 10.45
CA ALA A 5 0.33 -23.04 10.61
C ALA A 5 -0.61 -22.74 9.44
N HIS A 6 -1.75 -22.12 9.72
CA HIS A 6 -2.67 -21.69 8.67
C HIS A 6 -1.97 -20.67 7.77
N ASP A 7 -1.63 -21.08 6.55
CA ASP A 7 -1.19 -20.21 5.45
C ASP A 7 -2.24 -19.09 5.25
N GLU A 8 -1.95 -17.88 5.72
CA GLU A 8 -2.84 -16.75 5.50
C GLU A 8 -2.65 -16.28 4.05
N SER A 9 -3.73 -16.18 3.29
CA SER A 9 -3.62 -15.63 1.94
C SER A 9 -3.10 -14.19 1.99
N TYR A 10 -2.21 -13.82 1.09
CA TYR A 10 -1.74 -12.45 0.95
C TYR A 10 -2.91 -11.47 0.74
N LEU A 11 -4.03 -11.94 0.17
CA LEU A 11 -5.27 -11.17 0.05
C LEU A 11 -5.77 -10.61 1.40
N SER A 12 -5.71 -11.39 2.48
CA SER A 12 -6.14 -10.93 3.81
C SER A 12 -5.29 -9.75 4.27
N ARG A 13 -3.96 -9.91 4.20
CA ARG A 13 -2.98 -8.86 4.52
C ARG A 13 -3.17 -7.61 3.65
N TYR A 14 -3.40 -7.79 2.35
CA TYR A 14 -3.69 -6.72 1.41
C TYR A 14 -4.94 -5.94 1.82
N ARG A 15 -6.03 -6.64 2.15
CA ARG A 15 -7.29 -6.02 2.56
C ARG A 15 -7.16 -5.26 3.88
N THR A 16 -6.51 -5.84 4.89
CA THR A 16 -6.41 -5.22 6.22
C THR A 16 -5.42 -4.06 6.27
N ASN A 17 -4.27 -4.21 5.60
CA ASN A 17 -3.17 -3.25 5.76
C ASN A 17 -3.12 -2.19 4.67
N ILE A 18 -3.69 -2.46 3.48
CA ILE A 18 -3.67 -1.55 2.33
C ILE A 18 -5.08 -1.03 2.05
N VAL A 19 -6.04 -1.90 1.71
CA VAL A 19 -7.40 -1.48 1.28
C VAL A 19 -8.13 -0.71 2.38
N TYR A 20 -8.25 -1.29 3.58
CA TYR A 20 -8.95 -0.65 4.70
C TYR A 20 -8.35 0.73 5.05
N LYS A 21 -7.02 0.85 5.01
CA LYS A 21 -6.34 2.13 5.26
C LYS A 21 -6.61 3.15 4.15
N LEU A 22 -6.61 2.72 2.88
CA LEU A 22 -6.95 3.59 1.75
C LEU A 22 -8.39 4.11 1.86
N GLU A 23 -9.34 3.26 2.21
CA GLU A 23 -10.73 3.67 2.44
C GLU A 23 -10.84 4.67 3.58
N THR A 24 -10.13 4.43 4.69
CA THR A 24 -10.08 5.34 5.84
C THR A 24 -9.49 6.70 5.46
N ILE A 25 -8.42 6.71 4.67
CA ILE A 25 -7.79 7.93 4.15
C ILE A 25 -8.74 8.68 3.21
N ASP A 26 -9.36 7.98 2.26
CA ASP A 26 -10.29 8.57 1.30
C ASP A 26 -11.48 9.22 2.01
N LEU A 27 -12.06 8.53 3.00
CA LEU A 27 -13.12 9.07 3.84
C LEU A 27 -12.64 10.30 4.63
N PHE A 28 -11.45 10.24 5.24
CA PHE A 28 -10.87 11.36 5.99
C PHE A 28 -10.67 12.60 5.11
N LEU A 29 -10.08 12.43 3.93
CA LEU A 29 -9.80 13.53 3.00
C LEU A 29 -11.09 14.19 2.48
N LYS A 30 -12.16 13.41 2.29
CA LYS A 30 -13.47 13.90 1.83
C LYS A 30 -14.31 14.55 2.92
N THR A 31 -14.19 14.10 4.16
CA THR A 31 -15.06 14.54 5.27
C THR A 31 -14.47 15.63 6.14
N LYS A 32 -13.15 15.75 6.20
CA LYS A 32 -12.47 16.75 7.03
C LYS A 32 -12.05 17.96 6.21
N THR A 33 -12.17 19.14 6.81
CA THR A 33 -11.70 20.40 6.21
C THR A 33 -10.21 20.62 6.50
N PRO A 34 -9.37 20.87 5.48
CA PRO A 34 -7.98 21.23 5.70
C PRO A 34 -7.86 22.62 6.38
N PRO A 35 -6.79 22.88 7.14
CA PRO A 35 -5.62 22.02 7.34
C PRO A 35 -5.86 20.88 8.34
N TYR A 36 -5.36 19.69 8.00
CA TYR A 36 -5.50 18.48 8.81
C TYR A 36 -4.59 18.52 10.04
N LYS A 37 -5.07 17.98 11.16
CA LYS A 37 -4.30 17.90 12.40
C LYS A 37 -3.24 16.81 12.29
N LYS A 38 -2.01 17.10 12.74
CA LYS A 38 -0.90 16.12 12.75
C LYS A 38 -1.25 14.80 13.46
N ALA A 39 -1.99 14.89 14.58
CA ALA A 39 -2.40 13.70 15.33
C ALA A 39 -3.30 12.78 14.50
N GLU A 40 -4.33 13.31 13.83
CA GLU A 40 -5.23 12.51 12.98
C GLU A 40 -4.49 11.88 11.81
N VAL A 41 -3.59 12.63 11.15
CA VAL A 41 -2.78 12.14 10.02
C VAL A 41 -1.86 11.00 10.47
N ARG A 42 -1.22 11.18 11.62
CA ARG A 42 -0.33 10.18 12.21
C ARG A 42 -1.09 8.88 12.51
N ASP A 43 -2.25 9.00 13.14
CA ASP A 43 -3.04 7.86 13.58
C ASP A 43 -3.60 7.08 12.38
N ILE A 44 -4.01 7.77 11.31
CA ILE A 44 -4.51 7.15 10.07
C ILE A 44 -3.39 6.42 9.31
N LEU A 45 -2.22 7.05 9.18
CA LEU A 45 -1.09 6.46 8.46
C LEU A 45 -0.31 5.44 9.31
N GLY A 46 -0.59 5.37 10.61
CA GLY A 46 0.11 4.50 11.56
C GLY A 46 1.59 4.82 11.68
N MET A 47 1.96 6.10 11.60
CA MET A 47 3.35 6.57 11.69
C MET A 47 3.69 7.08 13.09
N THR A 48 4.98 7.22 13.39
CA THR A 48 5.41 7.84 14.65
C THR A 48 5.35 9.36 14.54
N LYS A 49 5.37 10.05 15.69
CA LYS A 49 5.45 11.52 15.71
C LYS A 49 6.75 12.00 15.06
N ASP A 50 7.86 11.37 15.41
CA ASP A 50 9.20 11.74 14.90
C ASP A 50 9.30 11.53 13.38
N GLU A 51 8.73 10.44 12.87
CA GLU A 51 8.65 10.20 11.42
C GLU A 51 7.83 11.28 10.70
N LEU A 52 6.65 11.62 11.21
CA LEU A 52 5.81 12.65 10.59
C LEU A 52 6.50 14.01 10.63
N ASP A 53 7.04 14.42 11.79
CA ASP A 53 7.71 15.72 11.93
C ASP A 53 8.96 15.80 11.04
N LYS A 54 9.71 14.70 10.87
CA LYS A 54 10.82 14.62 9.91
C LYS A 54 10.34 14.86 8.48
N ILE A 55 9.29 14.16 8.03
CA ILE A 55 8.76 14.29 6.67
C ILE A 55 8.26 15.72 6.41
N LEU A 56 7.55 16.32 7.38
CA LEU A 56 7.05 17.68 7.26
C LEU A 56 8.19 18.70 7.13
N ASN A 57 9.25 18.54 7.92
CA ASN A 57 10.42 19.41 7.88
C ASN A 57 11.21 19.27 6.57
N GLU A 58 11.50 18.04 6.13
CA GLU A 58 12.25 17.77 4.90
C GLU A 58 11.53 18.29 3.65
N ASN A 59 10.19 18.27 3.65
CA ASN A 59 9.37 18.72 2.53
C ASN A 59 8.85 20.17 2.69
N ASN A 60 9.30 20.91 3.71
CA ASN A 60 8.87 22.29 4.00
C ASN A 60 7.33 22.46 4.13
N ILE A 61 6.64 21.46 4.66
CA ILE A 61 5.18 21.45 4.80
C ILE A 61 4.78 22.16 6.10
N LYS A 62 4.26 23.38 5.99
CA LYS A 62 3.78 24.17 7.14
C LYS A 62 2.39 23.74 7.62
N SER A 63 1.53 23.31 6.70
CA SER A 63 0.17 22.89 6.98
C SER A 63 -0.19 21.67 6.14
N ILE A 64 -0.92 20.73 6.73
CA ILE A 64 -1.29 19.49 6.04
C ILE A 64 -2.59 19.73 5.27
N THR A 65 -2.52 19.53 3.97
CA THR A 65 -3.55 19.72 2.95
C THR A 65 -3.66 18.42 2.15
N PRO A 66 -4.69 18.23 1.31
CA PRO A 66 -4.79 17.02 0.48
C PRO A 66 -3.52 16.77 -0.35
N SER A 67 -2.95 17.82 -0.95
CA SER A 67 -1.74 17.72 -1.77
C SER A 67 -0.51 17.32 -0.95
N SER A 68 -0.33 17.90 0.24
CA SER A 68 0.79 17.54 1.12
C SER A 68 0.57 16.19 1.81
N PHE A 69 -0.68 15.73 1.97
CA PHE A 69 -0.98 14.39 2.45
C PHE A 69 -0.40 13.31 1.52
N ALA A 70 -0.55 13.48 0.20
CA ALA A 70 0.07 12.58 -0.77
C ALA A 70 1.61 12.58 -0.68
N VAL A 71 2.22 13.73 -0.40
CA VAL A 71 3.67 13.84 -0.14
C VAL A 71 4.06 13.10 1.14
N ILE A 72 3.25 13.20 2.19
CA ILE A 72 3.47 12.47 3.45
C ILE A 72 3.38 10.96 3.20
N MET A 73 2.35 10.49 2.49
CA MET A 73 2.21 9.08 2.11
C MET A 73 3.39 8.56 1.29
N LYS A 74 3.88 9.36 0.34
CA LYS A 74 5.04 8.98 -0.49
C LYS A 74 6.32 8.78 0.32
N ASN A 75 6.48 9.49 1.43
CA ASN A 75 7.69 9.47 2.26
C ASN A 75 7.56 8.63 3.54
N GLY A 76 6.36 8.09 3.83
CA GLY A 76 6.15 7.24 5.00
C GLY A 76 6.78 5.86 4.86
N SER A 77 7.12 5.26 5.99
CA SER A 77 7.76 3.94 6.09
C SER A 77 6.78 2.77 6.19
N GLY A 78 5.51 3.04 6.47
CA GLY A 78 4.46 2.02 6.61
C GLY A 78 4.19 1.25 5.32
N GLU A 79 3.59 0.06 5.45
CA GLU A 79 3.31 -0.85 4.33
C GLU A 79 2.55 -0.18 3.18
N LEU A 80 1.44 0.51 3.49
CA LEU A 80 0.69 1.30 2.51
C LEU A 80 1.56 2.38 1.85
N CYS A 81 2.36 3.10 2.64
CA CYS A 81 3.21 4.19 2.15
C CYS A 81 4.28 3.67 1.18
N ARG A 82 4.90 2.53 1.50
CA ARG A 82 5.87 1.85 0.63
C ARG A 82 5.21 1.38 -0.66
N ALA A 83 4.07 0.69 -0.58
CA ALA A 83 3.33 0.24 -1.75
C ALA A 83 2.94 1.42 -2.64
N PHE A 84 2.43 2.50 -2.04
CA PHE A 84 2.08 3.74 -2.74
C PHE A 84 3.29 4.36 -3.45
N LYS A 85 4.42 4.51 -2.75
CA LYS A 85 5.66 5.03 -3.35
C LYS A 85 6.13 4.18 -4.53
N ARG A 86 6.19 2.85 -4.36
CA ARG A 86 6.64 1.92 -5.40
C ARG A 86 5.69 1.92 -6.61
N GLN A 87 4.38 2.04 -6.37
CA GLN A 87 3.39 2.15 -7.44
C GLN A 87 3.56 3.43 -8.26
N LEU A 88 3.89 4.55 -7.61
CA LEU A 88 4.21 5.80 -8.32
C LEU A 88 5.50 5.66 -9.16
N GLU A 89 6.50 4.95 -8.67
CA GLU A 89 7.77 4.70 -9.38
C GLU A 89 7.57 3.78 -10.60
N CYS A 90 6.69 2.78 -10.50
CA CYS A 90 6.32 1.91 -11.63
C CYS A 90 5.44 2.59 -12.68
N GLY A 91 4.89 3.77 -12.37
CA GLY A 91 3.86 4.42 -13.17
C GLY A 91 2.48 3.81 -12.93
N VAL A 92 1.46 4.68 -12.84
CA VAL A 92 0.07 4.25 -12.68
C VAL A 92 -0.40 3.63 -14.00
N THR A 93 -0.32 2.31 -14.08
CA THR A 93 -0.65 1.52 -15.26
C THR A 93 -1.91 0.70 -15.02
N GLU A 94 -2.65 0.42 -16.09
CA GLU A 94 -3.86 -0.42 -16.03
C GLU A 94 -3.53 -1.92 -15.89
N SER A 95 -2.26 -2.29 -16.11
CA SER A 95 -1.79 -3.67 -16.04
C SER A 95 -0.42 -3.78 -15.39
N TYR A 96 -0.23 -4.80 -14.56
CA TYR A 96 1.00 -5.08 -13.84
C TYR A 96 1.70 -6.33 -14.38
N SER A 97 3.02 -6.26 -14.55
CA SER A 97 3.88 -7.43 -14.72
C SER A 97 4.15 -8.12 -13.37
N PRO A 98 4.58 -9.40 -13.37
CA PRO A 98 4.98 -10.10 -12.15
C PRO A 98 6.02 -9.31 -11.32
N GLU A 99 7.01 -8.71 -11.99
CA GLU A 99 8.07 -7.94 -11.36
C GLU A 99 7.52 -6.68 -10.69
N GLN A 100 6.54 -6.02 -11.33
CA GLN A 100 5.87 -4.86 -10.73
C GLN A 100 5.06 -5.26 -9.50
N VAL A 101 4.35 -6.38 -9.53
CA VAL A 101 3.60 -6.87 -8.36
C VAL A 101 4.55 -7.22 -7.22
N SER A 102 5.60 -8.00 -7.50
CA SER A 102 6.64 -8.36 -6.52
C SER A 102 7.26 -7.11 -5.90
N TYR A 103 7.65 -6.14 -6.73
CA TYR A 103 8.21 -4.89 -6.26
C TYR A 103 7.22 -4.08 -5.41
N ILE A 104 6.03 -3.75 -5.93
CA ILE A 104 5.07 -2.87 -5.26
C ILE A 104 4.65 -3.44 -3.90
N TYR A 105 4.39 -4.74 -3.85
CA TYR A 105 3.79 -5.40 -2.70
C TYR A 105 4.80 -6.15 -1.82
N ASP A 106 6.09 -6.12 -2.15
CA ASP A 106 7.14 -6.78 -1.37
C ASP A 106 6.93 -8.30 -1.26
N ILE A 107 6.41 -8.91 -2.33
CA ILE A 107 6.15 -10.35 -2.41
C ILE A 107 7.32 -11.00 -3.15
N ASP A 108 7.74 -12.18 -2.68
CA ASP A 108 8.75 -12.98 -3.37
C ASP A 108 8.37 -13.22 -4.84
N ILE A 109 9.32 -12.98 -5.76
CA ILE A 109 9.07 -13.03 -7.21
C ILE A 109 8.69 -14.43 -7.67
N ASP A 110 9.23 -15.49 -7.09
CA ASP A 110 8.93 -16.86 -7.49
C ASP A 110 7.48 -17.20 -7.13
N VAL A 111 7.00 -16.70 -5.98
CA VAL A 111 5.60 -16.85 -5.57
C VAL A 111 4.66 -16.10 -6.53
N VAL A 112 5.02 -14.88 -6.95
CA VAL A 112 4.23 -14.12 -7.92
C VAL A 112 4.21 -14.81 -9.28
N LEU A 113 5.35 -15.29 -9.77
CA LEU A 113 5.46 -16.00 -11.05
C LEU A 113 4.61 -17.27 -11.06
N ASN A 114 4.62 -18.05 -9.97
CA ASN A 114 3.78 -19.24 -9.81
C ASN A 114 2.28 -18.90 -9.85
N ALA A 115 1.87 -17.80 -9.22
CA ALA A 115 0.49 -17.34 -9.25
C ALA A 115 0.07 -16.88 -10.66
N TYR A 116 0.93 -16.15 -11.38
CA TYR A 116 0.68 -15.76 -12.77
C TYR A 116 0.58 -16.97 -13.71
N ALA A 117 1.47 -17.95 -13.55
CA ALA A 117 1.45 -19.19 -14.32
C ALA A 117 0.16 -19.99 -14.07
N SER A 118 -0.28 -20.07 -12.82
CA SER A 118 -1.53 -20.73 -12.42
C SER A 118 -2.77 -20.04 -13.01
N MET A 119 -2.73 -18.72 -13.18
CA MET A 119 -3.78 -17.93 -13.83
C MET A 119 -3.68 -17.94 -15.37
N GLY A 120 -2.57 -18.43 -15.95
CA GLY A 120 -2.34 -18.44 -17.39
C GLY A 120 -2.20 -17.05 -18.02
N VAL A 121 -1.69 -16.06 -17.26
CA VAL A 121 -1.56 -14.67 -17.71
C VAL A 121 -0.11 -14.18 -17.67
N CYS A 122 0.29 -13.32 -18.61
CA CYS A 122 1.61 -12.66 -18.61
C CYS A 122 1.56 -11.21 -18.10
N LYS A 123 0.37 -10.60 -18.13
CA LYS A 123 0.09 -9.26 -17.58
C LYS A 123 -1.24 -9.32 -16.85
N LEU A 124 -1.30 -8.69 -15.69
CA LEU A 124 -2.48 -8.70 -14.85
C LEU A 124 -3.15 -7.33 -14.88
N HIS A 125 -4.41 -7.26 -15.31
CA HIS A 125 -5.19 -6.04 -15.19
C HIS A 125 -5.43 -5.69 -13.71
N LYS A 126 -5.45 -4.40 -13.36
CA LYS A 126 -5.62 -3.95 -11.96
C LYS A 126 -6.84 -4.55 -11.25
N GLY A 127 -7.92 -4.82 -11.98
CA GLY A 127 -9.14 -5.44 -11.46
C GLY A 127 -9.01 -6.92 -11.07
N LEU A 128 -7.89 -7.57 -11.39
CA LEU A 128 -7.61 -8.97 -11.05
C LEU A 128 -6.56 -9.12 -9.93
N LEU A 129 -6.09 -8.01 -9.33
CA LEU A 129 -5.09 -8.04 -8.25
C LEU A 129 -5.55 -8.86 -7.05
N GLU A 130 -6.80 -8.70 -6.60
CA GLU A 130 -7.31 -9.50 -5.48
C GLU A 130 -7.37 -10.99 -5.80
N THR A 131 -7.74 -11.35 -7.03
CA THR A 131 -7.73 -12.74 -7.50
C THR A 131 -6.32 -13.31 -7.56
N LEU A 132 -5.31 -12.50 -7.94
CA LEU A 132 -3.93 -12.93 -7.85
C LEU A 132 -3.54 -13.18 -6.38
N PHE A 133 -3.84 -12.24 -5.49
CA PHE A 133 -3.48 -12.32 -4.08
C PHE A 133 -4.19 -13.45 -3.32
N SER A 134 -5.38 -13.88 -3.77
CA SER A 134 -6.03 -15.07 -3.19
C SER A 134 -5.28 -16.37 -3.51
N ASN A 135 -4.43 -16.37 -4.53
CA ASN A 135 -3.59 -17.50 -4.94
C ASN A 135 -2.16 -17.43 -4.36
N ILE A 136 -1.88 -16.46 -3.48
CA ILE A 136 -0.58 -16.27 -2.84
C ILE A 136 -0.76 -16.52 -1.34
N TYR A 137 0.08 -17.39 -0.77
CA TYR A 137 0.07 -17.78 0.64
C TYR A 137 1.42 -17.44 1.27
N ILE A 138 1.39 -16.85 2.48
CA ILE A 138 2.57 -16.32 3.20
C ILE A 138 2.59 -16.74 4.67
#